data_AF-A0AAP3A5E8-F1
#
_entry.id   AF-A0AAP3A5E8-F1
#
_cell.length_a   1.000
_cell.length_b   1.000
_cell.length_c   1.000
_cell.angle_alpha   90.00
_cell.angle_beta   90.00
_cell.angle_gamma   90.00
#
_symmetry.space_group_name_H-M   'P 1'
#
loop_
_entity.id
_entity.type
_entity.pdbx_description
1 polymer ?
#
loop_
_entity_poly.entity_id
_entity_poly.type
_entity_poly.pdbx_seq_one_letter_code
_entity_poly.pdbx_strand_id
1 'polypeptide(L)' 'MGARLLHRTTRRLSLTGPGEEALNRARAMLALGEEMEQIAVKGDDAPKGQLRITSSYSLSEALLVGA' A
#
# COMPACT_ATOMS: atom_id res chain seq x y z
N MET A 1 -14.31 30.79 1.72
CA MET A 1 -15.45 30.48 2.61
C MET A 1 -15.30 29.03 3.06
N GLY A 2 -15.31 28.76 4.37
CA GLY A 2 -15.15 27.40 4.91
C GLY A 2 -16.51 26.76 5.24
N ALA A 3 -16.81 25.59 4.67
CA ALA A 3 -18.00 24.83 5.02
C ALA A 3 -17.77 24.06 6.34
N ARG A 4 -18.78 24.00 7.21
CA ARG A 4 -18.76 23.10 8.38
C ARG A 4 -18.93 21.68 7.89
N LEU A 5 -17.98 20.80 8.19
CA LEU A 5 -18.03 19.38 7.82
C LEU A 5 -18.68 18.51 8.90
N LEU A 6 -18.58 18.94 10.15
CA LEU A 6 -19.11 18.22 11.30
C LEU A 6 -20.28 19.00 11.90
N HIS A 7 -21.35 18.29 12.18
CA HIS A 7 -22.41 18.75 13.06
C HIS A 7 -22.23 18.10 14.43
N ARG A 8 -21.84 18.90 15.43
CA ARG A 8 -21.59 18.44 16.79
C ARG A 8 -22.60 19.03 17.75
N THR A 9 -23.18 18.17 18.57
CA THR A 9 -23.91 18.51 19.81
C THR A 9 -23.14 17.98 21.02
N THR A 10 -23.62 18.22 22.23
CA THR A 10 -22.95 17.73 23.45
C THR A 10 -22.93 16.21 23.58
N ARG A 11 -23.84 15.49 22.91
CA ARG A 11 -23.97 14.02 23.01
C ARG A 11 -23.83 13.28 21.68
N ARG A 12 -23.75 14.00 20.56
CA ARG A 12 -23.75 13.39 19.22
C ARG A 12 -22.88 14.16 18.25
N LEU A 13 -22.19 13.41 17.39
CA LEU A 13 -21.43 13.91 16.26
C LEU A 13 -21.98 13.28 14.98
N SER A 14 -22.21 14.08 13.96
CA SER A 14 -22.61 13.64 12.62
C SER A 14 -21.92 14.47 11.56
N LEU A 15 -21.96 14.00 10.31
CA LEU A 15 -21.47 14.77 9.17
C LEU A 15 -22.56 15.74 8.71
N THR A 16 -22.12 16.85 8.11
CA THR A 16 -22.97 17.69 7.26
C THR A 16 -22.94 17.15 5.83
N GLY A 17 -23.80 17.62 4.93
CA GLY A 17 -23.73 17.28 3.51
C GLY A 17 -22.33 17.52 2.90
N PRO A 18 -21.72 18.71 3.08
CA PRO A 18 -20.34 18.94 2.68
C PRO A 18 -19.33 18.01 3.38
N GLY A 19 -19.60 17.59 4.62
CA GLY A 19 -18.78 16.64 5.36
C GLY A 19 -18.79 15.24 4.77
N GLU A 20 -19.95 14.75 4.31
CA GLU A 20 -20.06 13.47 3.62
C GLU A 20 -19.29 13.46 2.30
N GLU A 21 -19.44 14.52 1.52
CA GLU A 21 -18.70 14.71 0.27
C GLU A 21 -17.18 14.79 0.48
N ALA A 22 -16.75 15.51 1.51
CA ALA A 22 -15.34 15.62 1.87
C ALA A 22 -14.78 14.28 2.35
N LEU A 23 -15.54 13.53 3.15
CA LEU A 23 -15.13 12.22 3.64
C LEU A 23 -14.96 11.21 2.50
N ASN A 24 -15.89 11.18 1.54
CA ASN A 24 -15.79 10.30 0.37
C ASN A 24 -14.52 10.59 -0.43
N ARG A 25 -14.21 11.86 -0.67
CA ARG A 25 -12.97 12.26 -1.37
C ARG A 25 -11.72 11.94 -0.57
N ALA A 26 -11.72 12.20 0.73
CA ALA A 26 -10.60 11.88 1.60
C ALA A 26 -10.30 10.37 1.63
N ARG A 27 -11.34 9.53 1.67
CA ARG A 27 -11.18 8.07 1.58
C ARG A 27 -10.57 7.63 0.25
N ALA A 28 -11.03 8.21 -0.86
CA ALA A 28 -10.45 7.92 -2.17
C ALA A 28 -8.97 8.34 -2.25
N MET A 29 -8.61 9.48 -1.67
CA MET A 29 -7.21 9.93 -1.61
C MET A 29 -6.33 9.01 -0.76
N LEU A 30 -6.85 8.52 0.38
CA LEU A 30 -6.13 7.56 1.22
C LEU A 30 -5.89 6.25 0.47
N ALA A 31 -6.91 5.69 -0.16
CA ALA A 31 -6.79 4.47 -0.95
C ALA A 31 -5.75 4.62 -2.08
N LEU A 32 -5.76 5.75 -2.77
CA LEU A 32 -4.79 6.04 -3.82
C LEU A 32 -3.35 6.15 -3.27
N GLY A 33 -3.17 6.74 -2.08
CA GLY A 33 -1.87 6.77 -1.40
C GLY A 33 -1.38 5.36 -1.04
N GLU A 34 -2.25 4.53 -0.48
CA GLU A 34 -1.94 3.12 -0.14
C GLU A 34 -1.55 2.31 -1.38
N GLU A 35 -2.26 2.49 -2.51
CA GLU A 35 -1.92 1.85 -3.79
C GLU A 35 -0.53 2.28 -4.28
N MET A 36 -0.20 3.57 -4.18
CA MET A 36 1.13 4.08 -4.56
C MET A 36 2.25 3.50 -3.71
N GLU A 37 2.06 3.40 -2.40
CA GLU A 37 3.02 2.76 -1.49
C GLU A 37 3.21 1.28 -1.84
N GLN A 38 2.14 0.55 -2.13
CA GLN A 38 2.23 -0.85 -2.55
C GLN A 38 2.97 -1.02 -3.88
N ILE A 39 2.79 -0.11 -4.84
CA ILE A 39 3.54 -0.13 -6.10
C ILE A 39 5.03 0.08 -5.84
N ALA A 40 5.38 1.02 -4.96
CA ALA A 40 6.77 1.28 -4.58
C ALA A 40 7.41 0.07 -3.90
N VAL A 41 6.70 -0.58 -2.96
CA VAL A 41 7.18 -1.79 -2.26
C VAL A 41 7.33 -2.97 -3.23
N LYS A 42 6.37 -3.21 -4.12
CA LYS A 42 6.48 -4.29 -5.14
C LYS A 42 7.69 -4.12 -6.06
N GLY A 43 8.14 -2.88 -6.27
CA GLY A 43 9.35 -2.60 -7.02
C GLY A 43 10.62 -3.15 -6.34
N ASP A 44 10.67 -3.22 -5.01
CA ASP A 44 11.86 -3.57 -4.22
C ASP A 44 11.79 -4.94 -3.52
N ASP A 45 10.64 -5.62 -3.53
CA ASP A 45 10.43 -6.87 -2.78
C ASP A 45 11.08 -8.11 -3.41
N ALA A 46 11.36 -8.08 -4.72
CA ALA A 46 12.10 -9.16 -5.36
C ALA A 46 13.60 -9.00 -5.05
N PRO A 47 14.30 -10.01 -4.50
CA PRO A 47 15.74 -9.92 -4.30
C PRO A 47 16.44 -9.74 -5.65
N LYS A 48 17.18 -8.64 -5.81
CA LYS A 48 17.91 -8.30 -7.05
C LYS A 48 19.41 -8.33 -6.81
N GLY A 49 20.16 -8.61 -7.88
CA GLY A 49 21.61 -8.53 -7.90
C GLY A 49 22.29 -9.85 -8.22
N GLN A 50 23.62 -9.86 -8.13
CA GLN A 50 24.41 -11.04 -8.40
C GLN A 50 24.40 -11.98 -7.19
N LEU A 51 23.83 -13.17 -7.38
CA LEU A 51 23.89 -14.23 -6.38
C LEU A 51 25.09 -15.15 -6.69
N ARG A 52 26.00 -15.30 -5.73
CA ARG A 52 27.13 -16.22 -5.82
C ARG A 52 26.88 -17.43 -4.93
N ILE A 53 26.80 -18.61 -5.54
CA ILE A 53 26.51 -19.88 -4.86
C ILE A 53 27.73 -20.80 -4.96
N THR A 54 28.10 -21.43 -3.85
CA THR A 54 29.11 -22.51 -3.82
C THR A 54 28.41 -23.81 -3.43
N SER A 55 28.55 -24.85 -4.26
CA SER A 55 27.89 -26.14 -4.06
C SER A 55 28.76 -27.29 -4.58
N SER A 56 28.46 -28.51 -4.14
CA SER A 56 29.01 -29.72 -4.77
C SER A 56 28.37 -29.97 -6.13
N TYR A 57 29.05 -30.73 -6.99
CA TYR A 57 28.58 -31.03 -8.33
C TYR A 57 27.18 -31.67 -8.36
N SER A 58 26.95 -32.69 -7.53
CA SER A 58 25.69 -33.43 -7.47
C SER A 58 24.49 -32.56 -7.04
N LEU A 59 24.72 -31.60 -6.14
CA LEU A 59 23.66 -30.68 -5.70
C LEU A 59 23.31 -29.68 -6.82
N SER A 60 24.32 -29.18 -7.52
CA SER A 60 24.14 -28.25 -8.63
C SER A 60 23.32 -28.88 -9.75
N GLU A 61 23.65 -30.12 -10.14
CA GLU A 61 22.93 -30.87 -11.16
C GLU A 61 21.46 -31.08 -10.77
N ALA A 62 21.20 -31.51 -9.54
CA ALA A 62 19.85 -31.88 -9.11
C ALA A 62 18.90 -30.69 -8.91
N LEU A 63 19.40 -29.50 -8.54
CA LEU A 63 18.56 -28.39 -8.06
C LEU A 63 18.83 -27.02 -8.67
N LEU A 64 20.00 -26.78 -9.28
CA LEU A 64 20.39 -25.41 -9.70
C LEU A 64 20.50 -25.25 -11.22
N VAL A 65 20.81 -26.29 -11.98
CA VAL A 65 21.02 -26.20 -13.45
C VAL A 65 19.71 -25.97 -14.22
N GLY A 66 18.54 -26.29 -13.64
CA GLY A 66 17.22 -26.14 -14.27
C GLY A 66 16.29 -25.13 -13.60
N ALA A 67 16.77 -24.36 -12.61
CA ALA A 67 15.98 -23.39 -11.85
C ALA A 67 15.97 -22.00 -12.49
#